data_AF-A0A7M2AB67-F1
#
_entry.id   AF-A0A7M2AB67-F1
#
_cell.length_a   1.000
_cell.length_b   1.000
_cell.length_c   1.000
_cell.angle_alpha   90.00
_cell.angle_beta   90.00
_cell.angle_gamma   90.00
#
_symmetry.space_group_name_H-M   'P 1'
#
loop_
_entity.id
_entity.type
_entity.pdbx_description
1 polymer ?
#
loop_
_entity_poly.entity_id
_entity_poly.type
_entity_poly.pdbx_seq_one_letter_code
_entity_poly.pdbx_strand_id
1 'polypeptide(L)'
;MSKNQREHIALITGASNGIGLALTRKMLSENWQVVALNRSDFPADDRFLQNHLKDGRLRAYKVKDLTDYDSLRHSLEEIKSKEQRIDILFNNAGGGLSELRYSKQGRELHYELLTVVPYIILMELKELLKNGSLKTVINTSSQVFRFTKEFSIDKLEHPKAFRKMYGPYATSKLALSLWTQAIAPQLAKENIKIRSVDPGINNTLRKGKDSGLTAGFELFMKFFSSPPTHGANLLYEGALGKNSNETGVFLFKDRIADLKFTEHAQRVLEKISDIYSHEFLGGSFQVNG
;
A
#
# COMPACT_ATOMS: atom_id res chain seq x y z
N MET A 1 -0.56 14.12 -35.85
CA MET A 1 -0.01 14.07 -34.48
C MET A 1 -1.19 13.87 -33.52
N SER A 2 -1.43 12.65 -33.03
CA SER A 2 -2.60 12.37 -32.19
C SER A 2 -2.37 12.90 -30.76
N LYS A 3 -3.37 13.63 -30.25
CA LYS A 3 -3.29 14.43 -29.03
C LYS A 3 -3.76 13.66 -27.78
N ASN A 4 -3.64 12.32 -27.72
CA ASN A 4 -4.39 11.53 -26.72
C ASN A 4 -3.72 10.26 -26.14
N GLN A 5 -2.39 10.14 -26.12
CA GLN A 5 -1.73 9.02 -25.41
C GLN A 5 -1.65 9.22 -23.88
N ARG A 6 -2.77 9.54 -23.26
CA ARG A 6 -2.96 9.58 -21.80
C ARG A 6 -3.59 8.27 -21.32
N GLU A 7 -2.99 7.15 -21.71
CA GLU A 7 -3.73 5.88 -21.79
C GLU A 7 -4.07 5.26 -20.44
N HIS A 8 -3.25 5.42 -19.39
CA HIS A 8 -3.52 4.80 -18.09
C HIS A 8 -3.18 5.68 -16.87
N ILE A 9 -3.93 5.47 -15.78
CA ILE A 9 -3.81 6.17 -14.50
C ILE A 9 -3.43 5.18 -13.40
N ALA A 10 -2.32 5.41 -12.72
CA ALA A 10 -1.94 4.68 -11.52
C ALA A 10 -2.15 5.53 -10.28
N LEU A 11 -2.90 5.01 -9.30
CA LEU A 11 -2.95 5.60 -7.97
C LEU A 11 -1.90 4.96 -7.07
N ILE A 12 -1.05 5.77 -6.43
CA ILE A 12 0.02 5.30 -5.56
C ILE A 12 -0.11 5.97 -4.19
N THR A 13 -0.25 5.17 -3.14
CA THR A 13 -0.16 5.67 -1.75
C THR A 13 1.30 5.72 -1.31
N GLY A 14 1.70 6.78 -0.59
CA GLY A 14 3.10 6.96 -0.17
C GLY A 14 4.07 7.16 -1.35
N ALA A 15 3.57 7.81 -2.41
CA ALA A 15 4.27 8.10 -3.66
C ALA A 15 5.40 9.14 -3.55
N SER A 16 5.52 9.91 -2.46
CA SER A 16 6.52 10.99 -2.38
C SER A 16 7.89 10.57 -1.82
N ASN A 17 8.05 9.33 -1.36
CA ASN A 17 9.31 8.86 -0.77
C ASN A 17 9.64 7.39 -1.12
N GLY A 18 10.92 7.03 -1.00
CA GLY A 18 11.39 5.64 -1.09
C GLY A 18 10.92 4.93 -2.35
N ILE A 19 10.34 3.73 -2.18
CA ILE A 19 9.83 2.88 -3.25
C ILE A 19 8.71 3.57 -4.03
N GLY A 20 7.80 4.27 -3.33
CA GLY A 20 6.68 4.96 -3.97
C GLY A 20 7.13 6.11 -4.87
N LEU A 21 8.18 6.83 -4.49
CA LEU A 21 8.80 7.88 -5.32
C LEU A 21 9.43 7.29 -6.57
N ALA A 22 10.19 6.20 -6.40
CA ALA A 22 10.80 5.51 -7.53
C ALA A 22 9.74 4.92 -8.48
N LEU A 23 8.65 4.37 -7.94
CA LEU A 23 7.51 3.87 -8.71
C LEU A 23 6.80 5.01 -9.44
N THR A 24 6.56 6.15 -8.79
CA THR A 24 5.98 7.35 -9.42
C THR A 24 6.80 7.78 -10.62
N ARG A 25 8.13 7.88 -10.47
CA ARG A 25 9.04 8.24 -11.57
C ARG A 25 8.98 7.21 -12.71
N LYS A 26 8.98 5.92 -12.38
CA LYS A 26 8.86 4.85 -13.38
C LYS A 26 7.56 4.97 -14.17
N MET A 27 6.41 5.06 -13.50
CA MET A 27 5.11 5.18 -14.16
C MET A 27 5.07 6.39 -15.10
N LEU A 28 5.52 7.57 -14.63
CA LEU A 28 5.57 8.78 -15.46
C LEU A 28 6.48 8.60 -16.70
N SER A 29 7.64 7.97 -16.54
CA SER A 29 8.56 7.68 -17.67
C SER A 29 7.99 6.69 -18.68
N GLU A 30 7.11 5.78 -18.25
CA GLU A 30 6.40 4.80 -19.10
C GLU A 30 5.11 5.40 -19.69
N ASN A 31 5.02 6.73 -19.72
CA ASN A 31 3.88 7.50 -20.25
C ASN A 31 2.55 7.37 -19.48
N TRP A 32 2.58 6.96 -18.20
CA TRP A 32 1.38 6.94 -17.34
C TRP A 32 1.07 8.31 -16.74
N GLN A 33 -0.16 8.45 -16.27
CA GLN A 33 -0.53 9.45 -15.29
C GLN A 33 -0.48 8.84 -13.89
N VAL A 34 -0.13 9.65 -12.89
CA VAL A 34 -0.04 9.23 -11.50
C VAL A 34 -0.95 10.10 -10.63
N VAL A 35 -1.85 9.45 -9.90
CA VAL A 35 -2.57 10.03 -8.76
C VAL A 35 -1.83 9.62 -7.51
N ALA A 36 -1.35 10.58 -6.72
CA ALA A 36 -0.52 10.33 -5.56
C ALA A 36 -1.26 10.71 -4.28
N LEU A 37 -1.41 9.76 -3.35
CA LEU A 37 -1.96 10.03 -2.02
C LEU A 37 -0.82 10.05 -1.00
N ASN A 38 -0.49 11.26 -0.50
CA ASN A 38 0.72 11.50 0.28
C ASN A 38 0.49 12.39 1.51
N ARG A 39 1.34 12.21 2.53
CA ARG A 39 1.49 13.17 3.63
C ARG A 39 2.38 14.35 3.23
N SER A 40 3.57 14.02 2.74
CA SER A 40 4.60 15.00 2.36
C SER A 40 4.53 15.35 0.89
N ASP A 41 4.90 16.58 0.55
CA ASP A 41 5.03 17.01 -0.84
C ASP A 41 6.12 16.23 -1.58
N PHE A 42 6.05 16.26 -2.90
CA PHE A 42 7.16 15.81 -3.72
C PHE A 42 8.37 16.76 -3.57
N PRO A 43 9.61 16.26 -3.73
CA PRO A 43 10.80 17.10 -3.63
C PRO A 43 10.73 18.30 -4.58
N ALA A 44 10.89 19.51 -4.03
CA ALA A 44 10.77 20.76 -4.80
C ALA A 44 11.92 20.94 -5.81
N ASP A 45 13.06 20.29 -5.57
CA ASP A 45 14.25 20.29 -6.40
C ASP A 45 14.22 19.22 -7.52
N ASP A 46 13.28 18.26 -7.48
CA ASP A 46 13.09 17.28 -8.55
C ASP A 46 12.29 17.89 -9.72
N ARG A 47 13.00 18.55 -10.64
CA ARG A 47 12.41 19.18 -11.84
C ARG A 47 11.54 18.25 -12.67
N PHE A 48 11.85 16.95 -12.72
CA PHE A 48 11.07 15.99 -13.49
C PHE A 48 9.65 15.84 -12.89
N LEU A 49 9.56 15.66 -11.57
CA LEU A 49 8.29 15.56 -10.87
C LEU A 49 7.53 16.89 -10.87
N GLN A 50 8.23 18.00 -10.68
CA GLN A 50 7.62 19.33 -10.71
C GLN A 50 7.03 19.69 -12.07
N ASN A 51 7.66 19.26 -13.17
CA ASN A 51 7.10 19.44 -14.51
C ASN A 51 5.81 18.63 -14.69
N HIS A 52 5.77 17.38 -14.19
CA HIS A 52 4.56 16.55 -14.26
C HIS A 52 3.44 16.99 -13.31
N LEU A 53 3.77 17.66 -12.20
CA LEU A 53 2.77 18.34 -11.37
C LEU A 53 2.12 19.50 -12.14
N LYS A 54 2.94 20.29 -12.86
CA LYS A 54 2.46 21.45 -13.65
C LYS A 54 1.63 21.03 -14.87
N ASP A 55 2.00 19.96 -15.55
CA ASP A 55 1.28 19.47 -16.75
C ASP A 55 0.06 18.60 -16.42
N GLY A 56 -0.16 18.30 -15.14
CA GLY A 56 -1.29 17.53 -14.63
C GLY A 56 -1.15 16.00 -14.78
N ARG A 57 -0.02 15.48 -15.25
CA ARG A 57 0.25 14.03 -15.30
C ARG A 57 0.56 13.44 -13.94
N LEU A 58 1.04 14.24 -13.00
CA LEU A 58 1.14 13.90 -11.59
C LEU A 58 0.16 14.76 -10.81
N ARG A 59 -0.82 14.14 -10.15
CA ARG A 59 -1.82 14.83 -9.31
C ARG A 59 -1.65 14.37 -7.88
N ALA A 60 -1.34 15.31 -6.99
CA ALA A 60 -1.06 15.01 -5.59
C ALA A 60 -2.24 15.39 -4.70
N TYR A 61 -2.73 14.42 -3.94
CA TYR A 61 -3.75 14.55 -2.91
C TYR A 61 -3.11 14.39 -1.54
N LYS A 62 -3.53 15.24 -0.60
CA LYS A 62 -2.94 15.32 0.73
C LYS A 62 -3.77 14.58 1.75
N VAL A 63 -3.14 13.64 2.42
CA VAL A 63 -3.68 13.01 3.63
C VAL A 63 -2.78 13.37 4.80
N LYS A 64 -3.33 13.81 5.93
CA LYS A 64 -2.52 14.13 7.12
C LYS A 64 -1.97 12.84 7.73
N ASP A 65 -2.85 11.88 7.94
CA ASP A 65 -2.51 10.55 8.42
C ASP A 65 -3.47 9.51 7.85
N LEU A 66 -2.92 8.41 7.35
CA LEU A 66 -3.71 7.34 6.74
C LEU A 66 -4.48 6.52 7.78
N THR A 67 -4.02 6.51 9.03
CA THR A 67 -4.69 5.81 10.15
C THR A 67 -5.72 6.68 10.88
N ASP A 68 -5.91 7.93 10.43
CA ASP A 68 -6.96 8.83 10.88
C ASP A 68 -8.12 8.76 9.86
N TYR A 69 -9.24 8.18 10.26
CA TYR A 69 -10.36 7.92 9.35
C TYR A 69 -10.98 9.19 8.79
N ASP A 70 -11.00 10.29 9.53
CA ASP A 70 -11.54 11.55 9.03
C ASP A 70 -10.61 12.17 8.00
N SER A 71 -9.30 12.14 8.28
CA SER A 71 -8.29 12.58 7.30
C SER A 71 -8.30 11.72 6.04
N LEU A 72 -8.43 10.40 6.18
CA LEU A 72 -8.46 9.47 5.06
C LEU A 72 -9.73 9.68 4.23
N ARG A 73 -10.91 9.75 4.88
CA ARG A 73 -12.20 9.97 4.22
C ARG A 73 -12.20 11.24 3.38
N HIS A 74 -11.78 12.36 3.96
CA HIS A 74 -11.70 13.63 3.24
C HIS A 74 -10.82 13.53 1.98
N SER A 75 -9.65 12.88 2.10
CA SER A 75 -8.73 12.73 0.97
C SER A 75 -9.30 11.81 -0.12
N LEU A 76 -10.00 10.75 0.27
CA LEU A 76 -10.63 9.81 -0.67
C LEU A 76 -11.85 10.43 -1.36
N GLU A 77 -12.65 11.24 -0.67
CA GLU A 77 -13.72 12.03 -1.27
C GLU A 77 -13.18 13.05 -2.28
N GLU A 78 -12.07 13.72 -1.96
CA GLU A 78 -11.40 14.62 -2.89
C GLU A 78 -10.97 13.89 -4.17
N ILE A 79 -10.34 12.71 -4.04
CA ILE A 79 -9.96 11.85 -5.17
C ILE A 79 -11.19 11.46 -5.99
N LYS A 80 -12.26 10.96 -5.34
CA LYS A 80 -13.51 10.56 -6.01
C LYS A 80 -14.18 11.72 -6.75
N SER A 81 -14.04 12.96 -6.26
CA SER A 81 -14.64 14.14 -6.88
C SER A 81 -13.89 14.63 -8.12
N LYS A 82 -12.59 14.31 -8.24
CA LYS A 82 -11.70 14.87 -9.28
C LYS A 82 -11.19 13.84 -10.28
N GLU A 83 -11.09 12.57 -9.89
CA GLU A 83 -10.64 11.48 -10.75
C GLU A 83 -11.84 10.67 -11.25
N GLN A 84 -11.87 10.35 -12.54
CA GLN A 84 -12.98 9.58 -13.14
C GLN A 84 -12.72 8.07 -13.18
N ARG A 85 -11.45 7.67 -13.14
CA ARG A 85 -11.02 6.27 -13.24
C ARG A 85 -9.61 6.07 -12.70
N ILE A 86 -9.31 4.83 -12.30
CA ILE A 86 -7.98 4.36 -11.92
C ILE A 86 -7.75 3.02 -12.61
N ASP A 87 -6.64 2.87 -13.33
CA ASP A 87 -6.29 1.60 -13.99
C ASP A 87 -5.58 0.65 -13.01
N ILE A 88 -4.68 1.20 -12.18
CA ILE A 88 -3.96 0.41 -11.17
C ILE A 88 -3.90 1.16 -9.83
N LEU A 89 -4.28 0.48 -8.75
CA LEU A 89 -4.10 0.95 -7.36
C LEU A 89 -2.88 0.27 -6.74
N PHE A 90 -1.90 1.07 -6.28
CA PHE A 90 -0.77 0.62 -5.49
C PHE A 90 -0.92 1.05 -4.02
N ASN A 91 -1.30 0.10 -3.18
CA ASN A 91 -1.26 0.21 -1.72
C ASN A 91 0.20 0.03 -1.24
N ASN A 92 0.99 1.08 -1.44
CA ASN A 92 2.43 1.12 -1.14
C ASN A 92 2.76 1.85 0.17
N ALA A 93 1.90 2.74 0.66
CA ALA A 93 2.17 3.47 1.89
C ALA A 93 2.44 2.51 3.06
N GLY A 94 3.49 2.80 3.82
CA GLY A 94 3.87 1.97 4.96
C GLY A 94 5.29 2.23 5.45
N GLY A 95 5.72 1.39 6.37
CA GLY A 95 7.04 1.40 6.97
C GLY A 95 7.04 0.61 8.28
N GLY A 96 8.22 0.17 8.72
CA GLY A 96 8.38 -0.39 10.05
C GLY A 96 8.52 0.72 11.10
N LEU A 97 7.88 0.54 12.24
CA LEU A 97 8.12 1.30 13.47
C LEU A 97 9.19 0.59 14.32
N SER A 98 9.75 1.32 15.28
CA SER A 98 10.75 0.82 16.23
C SER A 98 10.16 0.36 17.57
N GLU A 99 8.87 0.61 17.79
CA GLU A 99 8.15 0.34 19.03
C GLU A 99 6.65 0.08 18.76
N LEU A 100 5.94 -0.43 19.78
CA LEU A 100 4.48 -0.56 19.72
C LEU A 100 3.84 0.82 19.81
N ARG A 101 2.95 1.08 18.87
CA ARG A 101 2.07 2.25 18.87
C ARG A 101 0.68 1.80 18.48
N TYR A 102 -0.32 2.56 18.89
CA TYR A 102 -1.72 2.28 18.61
C TYR A 102 -2.34 3.44 17.84
N SER A 103 -3.25 3.11 16.93
CA SER A 103 -4.07 4.07 16.20
C SER A 103 -5.13 4.70 17.11
N LYS A 104 -5.86 5.70 16.60
CA LYS A 104 -6.99 6.30 17.33
C LYS A 104 -8.11 5.29 17.61
N GLN A 105 -8.20 4.26 16.78
CA GLN A 105 -9.16 3.16 16.91
C GLN A 105 -8.68 2.08 17.90
N GLY A 106 -7.54 2.29 18.56
CA GLY A 106 -7.00 1.39 19.58
C GLY A 106 -6.28 0.16 19.04
N ARG A 107 -6.11 0.03 17.72
CA ARG A 107 -5.39 -1.11 17.10
C ARG A 107 -3.91 -0.84 16.94
N GLU A 108 -3.10 -1.88 16.97
CA GLU A 108 -1.67 -1.76 16.70
C GLU A 108 -1.42 -1.10 15.33
N LEU A 109 -0.48 -0.16 15.31
CA LEU A 109 -0.35 0.80 14.21
C LEU A 109 0.12 0.17 12.89
N HIS A 110 0.89 -0.92 12.90
CA HIS A 110 1.18 -1.65 11.67
C HIS A 110 -0.03 -2.41 11.16
N TYR A 111 -0.83 -3.02 12.04
CA TYR A 111 -2.08 -3.68 11.61
C TYR A 111 -3.04 -2.66 10.97
N GLU A 112 -3.22 -1.51 11.62
CA GLU A 112 -4.02 -0.41 11.08
C GLU A 112 -3.50 0.05 9.70
N LEU A 113 -2.23 0.47 9.64
CA LEU A 113 -1.66 1.11 8.47
C LEU A 113 -1.42 0.15 7.29
N LEU A 114 -1.00 -1.09 7.58
CA LEU A 114 -0.52 -2.03 6.54
C LEU A 114 -1.57 -3.07 6.15
N THR A 115 -2.64 -3.24 6.92
CA THR A 115 -3.66 -4.26 6.67
C THR A 115 -5.05 -3.66 6.51
N VAL A 116 -5.50 -2.86 7.48
CA VAL A 116 -6.86 -2.28 7.50
C VAL A 116 -6.99 -1.16 6.47
N VAL A 117 -6.12 -0.15 6.51
CA VAL A 117 -6.17 1.01 5.60
C VAL A 117 -6.13 0.60 4.11
N PRO A 118 -5.27 -0.32 3.64
CA PRO A 118 -5.29 -0.78 2.25
C PRO A 118 -6.63 -1.37 1.79
N TYR A 119 -7.36 -2.03 2.69
CA TYR A 119 -8.70 -2.54 2.42
C TYR A 119 -9.71 -1.39 2.31
N ILE A 120 -9.67 -0.41 3.21
CA ILE A 120 -10.52 0.79 3.14
C ILE A 120 -10.33 1.52 1.82
N ILE A 121 -9.07 1.79 1.43
CA ILE A 121 -8.74 2.47 0.17
C ILE A 121 -9.25 1.68 -1.04
N LEU A 122 -9.10 0.36 -1.03
CA LEU A 122 -9.63 -0.49 -2.08
C LEU A 122 -11.16 -0.36 -2.20
N MET A 123 -11.88 -0.46 -1.09
CA MET A 123 -13.34 -0.41 -1.09
C MET A 123 -13.87 0.96 -1.51
N GLU A 124 -13.27 2.03 -1.00
CA GLU A 124 -13.65 3.41 -1.34
C GLU A 124 -13.36 3.79 -2.80
N LEU A 125 -12.30 3.25 -3.39
CA LEU A 125 -11.90 3.56 -4.76
C LEU A 125 -12.32 2.48 -5.77
N LYS A 126 -13.11 1.48 -5.34
CA LYS A 126 -13.51 0.35 -6.18
C LYS A 126 -14.25 0.77 -7.44
N GLU A 127 -15.14 1.76 -7.34
CA GLU A 127 -15.88 2.26 -8.51
C GLU A 127 -14.97 2.97 -9.52
N LEU A 128 -13.95 3.73 -9.05
CA LEU A 128 -12.94 4.29 -9.96
C LEU A 128 -12.10 3.20 -10.63
N LEU A 129 -11.78 2.12 -9.90
CA LEU A 129 -11.09 0.96 -10.47
C LEU A 129 -11.92 0.26 -11.54
N LYS A 130 -13.24 0.12 -11.34
CA LYS A 130 -14.16 -0.47 -12.33
C LYS A 130 -14.22 0.32 -13.63
N ASN A 131 -14.02 1.64 -13.56
CA ASN A 131 -13.94 2.52 -14.73
C ASN A 131 -12.58 2.47 -15.44
N GLY A 132 -11.55 1.89 -14.82
CA GLY A 132 -10.25 1.64 -15.44
C GLY A 132 -10.26 0.44 -16.39
N SER A 133 -9.32 0.40 -17.33
CA SER A 133 -9.20 -0.71 -18.28
C SER A 133 -8.47 -1.91 -17.68
N LEU A 134 -7.52 -1.69 -16.76
CA LEU A 134 -6.69 -2.75 -16.19
C LEU A 134 -7.21 -3.34 -14.88
N LYS A 135 -7.97 -2.56 -14.11
CA LYS A 135 -8.68 -2.99 -12.90
C LYS A 135 -7.78 -3.77 -11.92
N THR A 136 -6.58 -3.26 -11.67
CA THR A 136 -5.54 -4.01 -10.94
C THR A 136 -5.19 -3.36 -9.61
N VAL A 137 -5.01 -4.17 -8.57
CA VAL A 137 -4.63 -3.73 -7.23
C VAL A 137 -3.35 -4.44 -6.81
N ILE A 138 -2.37 -3.67 -6.34
CA ILE A 138 -1.09 -4.14 -5.84
C ILE A 138 -0.92 -3.71 -4.39
N ASN A 139 -0.89 -4.71 -3.51
CA ASN A 139 -0.58 -4.54 -2.10
C ASN A 139 0.91 -4.76 -1.88
N THR A 140 1.64 -3.76 -1.38
CA THR A 140 3.06 -3.93 -1.04
C THR A 140 3.18 -4.76 0.23
N SER A 141 3.65 -6.00 0.12
CA SER A 141 3.86 -6.96 1.21
C SER A 141 5.36 -7.19 1.47
N SER A 142 5.74 -8.25 2.18
CA SER A 142 7.14 -8.58 2.46
C SER A 142 7.31 -10.04 2.88
N GLN A 143 8.33 -10.73 2.37
CA GLN A 143 8.62 -12.12 2.75
C GLN A 143 8.99 -12.29 4.23
N VAL A 144 9.18 -11.20 4.99
CA VAL A 144 9.54 -11.27 6.41
C VAL A 144 8.47 -12.00 7.23
N PHE A 145 7.23 -12.05 6.76
CA PHE A 145 6.19 -12.87 7.38
C PHE A 145 6.50 -14.37 7.39
N ARG A 146 7.45 -14.86 6.59
CA ARG A 146 7.84 -16.28 6.59
C ARG A 146 8.44 -16.70 7.93
N PHE A 147 8.95 -15.73 8.70
CA PHE A 147 9.46 -15.93 10.06
C PHE A 147 8.36 -15.92 11.13
N THR A 148 7.11 -15.60 10.78
CA THR A 148 5.96 -15.70 11.68
C THR A 148 5.73 -17.18 12.02
N LYS A 149 5.83 -17.50 13.31
CA LYS A 149 5.61 -18.87 13.84
C LYS A 149 4.18 -19.13 14.26
N GLU A 150 3.44 -18.08 14.62
CA GLU A 150 2.08 -18.14 15.12
C GLU A 150 1.30 -16.97 14.55
N PHE A 151 0.03 -17.20 14.21
CA PHE A 151 -0.88 -16.17 13.71
C PHE A 151 -2.20 -16.23 14.46
N SER A 152 -2.65 -15.09 14.98
CA SER A 152 -4.02 -14.91 15.45
C SER A 152 -4.43 -13.45 15.28
N ILE A 153 -5.73 -13.22 15.14
CA ILE A 153 -6.28 -11.87 14.94
C ILE A 153 -6.07 -11.01 16.18
N ASP A 154 -6.25 -11.58 17.38
CA ASP A 154 -6.03 -10.83 18.62
C ASP A 154 -4.59 -10.30 18.76
N LYS A 155 -3.61 -11.06 18.22
CA LYS A 155 -2.20 -10.64 18.19
C LYS A 155 -1.94 -9.55 17.15
N LEU A 156 -2.79 -9.40 16.13
CA LEU A 156 -2.72 -8.27 15.19
C LEU A 156 -3.16 -6.98 15.86
N GLU A 157 -4.29 -6.99 16.58
CA GLU A 157 -4.83 -5.78 17.23
C GLU A 157 -4.03 -5.39 18.45
N HIS A 158 -3.68 -6.36 19.30
CA HIS A 158 -3.04 -6.14 20.59
C HIS A 158 -1.92 -7.16 20.85
N PRO A 159 -0.78 -7.04 20.17
CA PRO A 159 0.37 -7.90 20.43
C PRO A 159 0.92 -7.66 21.84
N LYS A 160 1.25 -8.76 22.55
CA LYS A 160 1.78 -8.71 23.92
C LYS A 160 3.20 -8.13 24.03
N ALA A 161 3.98 -8.18 22.94
CA ALA A 161 5.37 -7.73 22.94
C ALA A 161 5.79 -7.22 21.56
N PHE A 162 6.70 -6.24 21.55
CA PHE A 162 7.33 -5.76 20.33
C PHE A 162 8.53 -6.62 19.94
N ARG A 163 8.62 -7.03 18.68
CA ARG A 163 9.84 -7.57 18.08
C ARG A 163 10.10 -6.86 16.75
N LYS A 164 11.21 -6.11 16.68
CA LYS A 164 11.56 -5.32 15.49
C LYS A 164 11.63 -6.22 14.25
N MET A 165 11.00 -5.80 13.15
CA MET A 165 10.86 -6.50 11.86
C MET A 165 10.13 -7.86 11.87
N TYR A 166 10.18 -8.64 12.95
CA TYR A 166 9.63 -10.01 13.02
C TYR A 166 8.35 -10.16 13.85
N GLY A 167 7.92 -9.08 14.51
CA GLY A 167 6.70 -9.04 15.31
C GLY A 167 5.54 -8.41 14.54
N PRO A 168 4.89 -7.34 15.08
CA PRO A 168 3.66 -6.78 14.50
C PRO A 168 3.77 -6.45 13.02
N TYR A 169 4.87 -5.87 12.56
CA TYR A 169 5.11 -5.61 11.14
C TYR A 169 4.98 -6.86 10.25
N ALA A 170 5.64 -7.96 10.62
CA ALA A 170 5.61 -9.20 9.86
C ALA A 170 4.21 -9.83 9.86
N THR A 171 3.55 -9.85 11.02
CA THR A 171 2.18 -10.37 11.14
C THR A 171 1.17 -9.54 10.35
N SER A 172 1.32 -8.21 10.32
CA SER A 172 0.45 -7.33 9.50
C SER A 172 0.69 -7.48 8.01
N LYS A 173 1.95 -7.68 7.56
CA LYS A 173 2.22 -8.02 6.15
C LYS A 173 1.68 -9.40 5.76
N LEU A 174 1.71 -10.37 6.67
CA LEU A 174 1.03 -11.65 6.46
C LEU A 174 -0.47 -11.46 6.30
N ALA A 175 -1.11 -10.74 7.23
CA ALA A 175 -2.54 -10.47 7.21
C ALA A 175 -2.97 -9.75 5.92
N LEU A 176 -2.17 -8.80 5.44
CA LEU A 176 -2.36 -8.13 4.14
C LEU A 176 -2.41 -9.14 2.98
N SER A 177 -1.42 -10.05 2.92
CA SER A 177 -1.38 -11.08 1.88
C SER A 177 -2.49 -12.13 2.02
N LEU A 178 -2.89 -12.46 3.26
CA LEU A 178 -4.00 -13.38 3.53
C LEU A 178 -5.34 -12.82 3.06
N TRP A 179 -5.71 -11.59 3.42
CA TRP A 179 -6.97 -11.02 2.92
C TRP A 179 -6.93 -10.75 1.41
N THR A 180 -5.74 -10.46 0.86
CA THR A 180 -5.54 -10.37 -0.60
C THR A 180 -5.94 -11.67 -1.30
N GLN A 181 -5.55 -12.82 -0.75
CA GLN A 181 -5.95 -14.13 -1.26
C GLN A 181 -7.47 -14.35 -1.09
N ALA A 182 -8.01 -14.07 0.09
CA ALA A 182 -9.43 -14.34 0.41
C ALA A 182 -10.42 -13.50 -0.40
N ILE A 183 -10.11 -12.22 -0.67
CA ILE A 183 -11.03 -11.31 -1.38
C ILE A 183 -11.02 -11.51 -2.90
N ALA A 184 -9.96 -12.14 -3.44
CA ALA A 184 -9.74 -12.24 -4.88
C ALA A 184 -10.91 -12.86 -5.66
N PRO A 185 -11.58 -13.95 -5.20
CA PRO A 185 -12.74 -14.50 -5.89
C PRO A 185 -13.93 -13.54 -5.94
N GLN A 186 -14.12 -12.69 -4.93
CA GLN A 186 -15.17 -11.67 -4.93
C GLN A 186 -14.86 -10.58 -5.95
N LEU A 187 -13.63 -10.05 -5.94
CA LEU A 187 -13.18 -9.01 -6.87
C LEU A 187 -13.17 -9.49 -8.33
N ALA A 188 -12.88 -10.77 -8.56
CA ALA A 188 -12.89 -11.37 -9.89
C ALA A 188 -14.26 -11.28 -10.57
N LYS A 189 -15.37 -11.33 -9.80
CA LYS A 189 -16.74 -11.12 -10.33
C LYS A 189 -16.93 -9.72 -10.91
N GLU A 190 -16.11 -8.76 -10.47
CA GLU A 190 -16.09 -7.37 -10.96
C GLU A 190 -14.94 -7.11 -11.94
N ASN A 191 -14.24 -8.18 -12.39
CA ASN A 191 -13.03 -8.14 -13.22
C ASN A 191 -11.86 -7.39 -12.57
N ILE A 192 -11.83 -7.27 -11.25
CA ILE A 192 -10.72 -6.67 -10.52
C ILE A 192 -9.72 -7.75 -10.11
N LYS A 193 -8.45 -7.55 -10.46
CA LYS A 193 -7.34 -8.43 -10.08
C LYS A 193 -6.57 -7.83 -8.91
N ILE A 194 -6.23 -8.64 -7.92
CA ILE A 194 -5.46 -8.21 -6.75
C ILE A 194 -4.27 -9.13 -6.51
N ARG A 195 -3.10 -8.56 -6.24
CA ARG A 195 -1.93 -9.31 -5.76
C ARG A 195 -1.27 -8.59 -4.60
N SER A 196 -0.51 -9.37 -3.83
CA SER A 196 0.45 -8.82 -2.88
C SER A 196 1.87 -9.08 -3.38
N VAL A 197 2.77 -8.10 -3.23
CA VAL A 197 4.12 -8.14 -3.83
C VAL A 197 5.17 -7.71 -2.82
N ASP A 198 6.21 -8.52 -2.64
CA ASP A 198 7.40 -8.12 -1.90
C ASP A 198 8.32 -7.25 -2.79
N PRO A 199 8.59 -5.98 -2.43
CA PRO A 199 9.44 -5.08 -3.19
C PRO A 199 10.95 -5.26 -2.89
N GLY A 200 11.34 -6.35 -2.21
CA GLY A 200 12.71 -6.60 -1.79
C GLY A 200 13.12 -5.83 -0.53
N ILE A 201 14.29 -6.18 0.01
CA ILE A 201 14.87 -5.52 1.18
C ILE A 201 15.37 -4.14 0.74
N ASN A 202 14.69 -3.09 1.20
CA ASN A 202 15.04 -1.72 0.89
C ASN A 202 15.41 -0.97 2.18
N ASN A 203 16.46 -0.15 2.11
CA ASN A 203 16.79 0.82 3.15
C ASN A 203 15.78 1.98 3.06
N THR A 204 14.57 1.77 3.57
CA THR A 204 13.72 2.89 3.97
C THR A 204 14.23 3.44 5.31
N LEU A 205 15.50 3.87 5.33
CA LEU A 205 16.07 4.63 6.44
C LEU A 205 15.28 5.95 6.53
N ARG A 206 14.38 6.05 7.51
CA ARG A 206 13.86 7.35 7.94
C ARG A 206 15.05 8.14 8.45
N LYS A 207 15.35 9.30 7.84
CA LYS A 207 16.17 10.32 8.48
C LYS A 207 15.41 10.81 9.72
N GLY A 208 15.70 10.22 10.88
CA GLY A 208 15.12 10.56 12.17
C GLY A 208 15.94 9.90 13.28
N LYS A 209 16.26 10.66 14.33
CA LYS A 209 17.34 10.45 15.32
C LYS A 209 17.28 9.20 16.22
N ASP A 210 16.46 8.19 15.94
CA ASP A 210 16.30 7.01 16.81
C ASP A 210 16.40 5.67 16.06
N SER A 211 17.36 5.56 15.14
CA SER A 211 17.84 4.24 14.72
C SER A 211 18.79 3.73 15.81
N GLY A 212 18.26 3.05 16.83
CA GLY A 212 19.04 2.32 17.85
C GLY A 212 19.83 1.13 17.28
N LEU A 213 20.50 1.33 16.15
CA LEU A 213 21.39 0.41 15.47
C LEU A 213 22.81 0.97 15.62
N THR A 214 23.76 0.11 15.98
CA THR A 214 25.17 0.51 16.01
C THR A 214 25.59 0.98 14.62
N ALA A 215 26.40 2.03 14.54
CA ALA A 215 26.82 2.67 13.29
C ALA A 215 27.37 1.68 12.23
N GLY A 216 27.93 0.54 12.65
CA GLY A 216 28.38 -0.54 11.76
C GLY A 216 27.26 -1.30 11.03
N PHE A 217 26.08 -1.43 11.65
CA PHE A 217 24.92 -2.10 11.03
C PHE A 217 24.18 -1.20 10.03
N GLU A 218 24.19 0.12 10.25
CA GLU A 218 23.68 1.09 9.27
C GLU A 218 24.54 1.11 8.00
N LEU A 219 25.87 1.03 8.16
CA LEU A 219 26.80 0.90 7.04
C LEU A 219 26.59 -0.42 6.30
N PHE A 220 26.43 -1.53 7.02
CA PHE A 220 26.11 -2.84 6.44
C PHE A 220 24.79 -2.83 5.65
N MET A 221 23.72 -2.28 6.22
CA MET A 221 22.43 -2.14 5.51
C MET A 221 22.55 -1.28 4.26
N LYS A 222 23.40 -0.24 4.25
CA LYS A 222 23.67 0.61 3.06
C LYS A 222 24.33 -0.16 1.91
N PHE A 223 25.12 -1.20 2.20
CA PHE A 223 25.77 -2.04 1.18
C PHE A 223 24.91 -3.22 0.70
N PHE A 224 23.94 -3.69 1.49
CA PHE A 224 23.08 -4.84 1.13
C PHE A 224 21.63 -4.49 0.76
N SER A 225 21.20 -3.24 0.96
CA SER A 225 19.88 -2.79 0.53
C SER A 225 19.85 -2.46 -0.95
N SER A 226 18.93 -3.09 -1.69
CA SER A 226 18.68 -2.70 -3.08
C SER A 226 18.20 -1.25 -3.16
N PRO A 227 18.52 -0.52 -4.25
CA PRO A 227 18.00 0.83 -4.43
C PRO A 227 16.47 0.79 -4.50
N PRO A 228 15.74 1.85 -4.06
CA PRO A 228 14.29 1.89 -4.13
C PRO A 228 13.71 1.66 -5.54
N THR A 229 14.51 1.91 -6.58
CA THR A 229 14.17 1.60 -7.99
C THR A 229 13.98 0.10 -8.24
N HIS A 230 14.72 -0.76 -7.55
CA HIS A 230 14.52 -2.21 -7.64
C HIS A 230 13.15 -2.62 -7.11
N GLY A 231 12.78 -2.11 -5.92
CA GLY A 231 11.46 -2.38 -5.35
C GLY A 231 10.33 -1.79 -6.18
N ALA A 232 10.53 -0.59 -6.73
CA ALA A 232 9.58 0.01 -7.67
C ALA A 232 9.40 -0.87 -8.91
N ASN A 233 10.49 -1.44 -9.45
CA ASN A 233 10.40 -2.36 -10.58
C ASN A 233 9.66 -3.64 -10.21
N LEU A 234 9.88 -4.22 -9.04
CA LEU A 234 9.12 -5.39 -8.59
C LEU A 234 7.62 -5.11 -8.45
N LEU A 235 7.23 -3.94 -7.95
CA LEU A 235 5.82 -3.54 -7.89
C LEU A 235 5.23 -3.34 -9.31
N TYR A 236 5.99 -2.72 -10.21
CA TYR A 236 5.62 -2.53 -11.61
C TYR A 236 5.45 -3.87 -12.35
N GLU A 237 6.44 -4.77 -12.24
CA GLU A 237 6.39 -6.13 -12.82
C GLU A 237 5.29 -6.97 -12.18
N GLY A 238 5.05 -6.77 -10.87
CA GLY A 238 3.83 -7.23 -10.23
C GLY A 238 2.65 -6.78 -11.07
N ALA A 239 2.40 -5.48 -11.16
CA ALA A 239 1.29 -4.88 -11.89
C ALA A 239 1.09 -5.37 -13.34
N LEU A 240 2.15 -5.35 -14.15
CA LEU A 240 2.08 -5.41 -15.61
C LEU A 240 2.88 -6.57 -16.24
N GLY A 241 3.69 -7.27 -15.45
CA GLY A 241 4.58 -8.31 -15.94
C GLY A 241 3.88 -9.65 -16.15
N LYS A 242 4.67 -10.73 -16.10
CA LYS A 242 4.21 -12.10 -16.46
C LYS A 242 3.06 -12.63 -15.60
N ASN A 243 2.95 -12.17 -14.36
CA ASN A 243 1.93 -12.59 -13.41
C ASN A 243 0.70 -11.65 -13.42
N SER A 244 0.53 -10.82 -14.45
CA SER A 244 -0.54 -9.81 -14.53
C SER A 244 -1.95 -10.40 -14.67
N ASN A 245 -2.09 -11.67 -15.06
CA ASN A 245 -3.37 -12.38 -15.13
C ASN A 245 -3.72 -13.14 -13.85
N GLU A 246 -2.75 -13.27 -12.93
CA GLU A 246 -2.97 -13.93 -11.64
C GLU A 246 -3.77 -13.03 -10.70
N THR A 247 -4.48 -13.63 -9.74
CA THR A 247 -5.22 -12.89 -8.70
C THR A 247 -5.18 -13.68 -7.39
N GLY A 248 -5.18 -12.99 -6.27
CA GLY A 248 -5.12 -13.60 -4.93
C GLY A 248 -3.76 -14.20 -4.58
N VAL A 249 -2.71 -13.93 -5.36
CA VAL A 249 -1.37 -14.49 -5.15
C VAL A 249 -0.43 -13.53 -4.43
N PHE A 250 0.58 -14.11 -3.77
CA PHE A 250 1.74 -13.38 -3.26
C PHE A 250 2.94 -13.58 -4.19
N LEU A 251 3.56 -12.48 -4.61
CA LEU A 251 4.72 -12.47 -5.49
C LEU A 251 5.99 -12.15 -4.71
N PHE A 252 6.97 -13.04 -4.82
CA PHE A 252 8.33 -12.86 -4.29
C PHE A 252 9.35 -13.08 -5.41
N LYS A 253 10.18 -12.07 -5.68
CA LYS A 253 11.12 -12.07 -6.82
C LYS A 253 10.43 -12.45 -8.14
N ASP A 254 9.27 -11.85 -8.38
CA ASP A 254 8.43 -12.08 -9.56
C ASP A 254 7.99 -13.55 -9.73
N ARG A 255 7.87 -14.33 -8.64
CA ARG A 255 7.30 -15.68 -8.67
C ARG A 255 6.17 -15.78 -7.66
N ILE A 256 5.14 -16.55 -8.00
CA ILE A 256 4.10 -16.93 -7.05
C ILE A 256 4.77 -17.73 -5.93
N ALA A 257 4.46 -17.36 -4.70
CA ALA A 257 5.03 -17.94 -3.51
C ALA A 257 3.94 -18.25 -2.49
N ASP A 258 4.09 -19.38 -1.80
CA ASP A 258 3.08 -19.84 -0.84
C ASP A 258 2.95 -18.91 0.37
N LEU A 259 1.72 -18.85 0.87
CA LEU A 259 1.36 -18.21 2.13
C LEU A 259 1.21 -19.27 3.22
N LYS A 260 1.66 -18.92 4.43
CA LYS A 260 1.36 -19.71 5.64
C LYS A 260 0.05 -19.22 6.24
N PHE A 261 -0.60 -20.04 7.07
CA PHE A 261 -1.77 -19.66 7.85
C PHE A 261 -3.00 -19.29 6.98
N THR A 262 -3.13 -19.92 5.81
CA THR A 262 -4.21 -19.63 4.84
C THR A 262 -5.60 -19.98 5.39
N GLU A 263 -5.67 -20.88 6.37
CA GLU A 263 -6.89 -21.18 7.14
C GLU A 263 -7.45 -19.95 7.88
N HIS A 264 -6.64 -18.91 8.10
CA HIS A 264 -7.08 -17.66 8.72
C HIS A 264 -7.50 -16.59 7.70
N ALA A 265 -7.29 -16.80 6.40
CA ALA A 265 -7.44 -15.76 5.39
C ALA A 265 -8.85 -15.15 5.36
N GLN A 266 -9.88 -16.01 5.37
CA GLN A 266 -11.28 -15.59 5.38
C GLN A 266 -11.62 -14.79 6.64
N ARG A 267 -11.14 -15.22 7.81
CA ARG A 267 -11.41 -14.53 9.08
C ARG A 267 -10.74 -13.16 9.15
N VAL A 268 -9.54 -13.02 8.57
CA VAL A 268 -8.88 -11.71 8.46
C VAL A 268 -9.69 -10.78 7.56
N LEU A 269 -10.21 -11.28 6.43
CA LEU A 269 -11.06 -10.51 5.52
C LEU A 269 -12.36 -10.07 6.18
N GLU A 270 -13.06 -10.97 6.90
CA GLU A 270 -14.28 -10.65 7.65
C GLU A 270 -14.00 -9.54 8.67
N LYS A 271 -12.93 -9.68 9.46
CA LYS A 271 -12.58 -8.70 10.48
C LYS A 271 -12.32 -7.30 9.90
N ILE A 272 -11.56 -7.17 8.82
CA ILE A 272 -11.30 -5.86 8.20
C ILE A 272 -12.54 -5.30 7.47
N SER A 273 -13.40 -6.17 6.95
CA SER A 273 -14.70 -5.80 6.38
C SER A 273 -15.65 -5.23 7.44
N ASP A 274 -15.67 -5.83 8.63
CA ASP A 274 -16.45 -5.35 9.77
C ASP A 274 -15.94 -3.99 10.25
N ILE A 275 -14.62 -3.82 10.38
CA ILE A 275 -14.00 -2.53 10.72
C ILE A 275 -14.41 -1.46 9.69
N TYR A 276 -14.33 -1.77 8.40
CA TYR A 276 -14.76 -0.84 7.35
C TYR A 276 -16.24 -0.46 7.48
N SER A 277 -17.12 -1.45 7.65
CA SER A 277 -18.57 -1.24 7.67
C SER A 277 -19.04 -0.48 8.93
N HIS A 278 -18.47 -0.80 10.09
CA HIS A 278 -18.93 -0.26 11.37
C HIS A 278 -18.16 0.96 11.86
N GLU A 279 -16.85 1.04 11.59
CA GLU A 279 -16.03 2.15 12.10
C GLU A 279 -15.76 3.20 11.02
N PHE A 280 -15.39 2.78 9.80
CA PHE A 280 -15.08 3.72 8.73
C PHE A 280 -16.34 4.32 8.10
N LEU A 281 -17.33 3.50 7.73
CA LEU A 281 -18.61 3.97 7.21
C LEU A 281 -19.55 4.44 8.33
N GLY A 282 -19.65 3.70 9.44
CA GLY A 282 -20.56 4.02 10.54
C GLY A 282 -20.28 5.36 11.25
N GLY A 283 -19.04 5.86 11.20
CA GLY A 283 -18.69 7.20 11.71
C GLY A 283 -19.27 8.39 10.93
N SER A 284 -19.94 8.16 9.79
CA SER A 284 -20.48 9.22 8.92
C SER A 284 -21.83 9.82 9.38
N PHE A 285 -22.44 9.31 10.45
CA PHE A 285 -23.78 9.75 10.92
C PHE A 285 -23.78 10.90 11.95
N GLN A 286 -22.65 11.54 12.24
CA GLN A 286 -22.60 12.68 13.17
C GLN A 286 -22.00 13.95 12.56
N VAL A 287 -22.53 14.40 11.42
CA VAL A 287 -22.45 15.82 11.03
C VAL A 287 -23.76 16.19 10.32
N ASN A 288 -24.78 16.54 11.10
CA ASN A 288 -25.92 17.40 10.74
C ASN A 288 -26.78 17.55 12.00
N GLY A 289 -26.42 18.51 12.83
CA GLY A 289 -27.17 19.00 13.99
C GLY A 289 -26.86 20.47 14.16
#